data_AF-A0A086MEC9-F1
#
_entry.id   AF-A0A086MEC9-F1
#
_cell.length_a   1.000
_cell.length_b   1.000
_cell.length_c   1.000
_cell.angle_alpha   90.00
_cell.angle_beta   90.00
_cell.angle_gamma   90.00
#
_symmetry.space_group_name_H-M   'P 1'
#
loop_
_entity.id
_entity.type
_entity.pdbx_description
1 polymer ?
#
loop_
_entity_poly.entity_id
_entity_poly.type
_entity_poly.pdbx_seq_one_letter_code
_entity_poly.pdbx_strand_id
1 'polypeptide(L)'
;MSWDFKFGIEEEYFVNDAPRRDIAKGKIREFFAACREQVSGDIEPEMLEPQLEIATKPSLELADARAQLAGLRASVGAVARDFNLSIMASGTHPLAVWSRVRPNAQPRYGKVMHDLQMLGSRTVLCGMHVHVEVPDLGMRVDIMNRIQPFLPLLLALSTSSPFWQAQRTGLLGYRLAAYRELPRTGFPDLFENEQDYQRYIDTLVAARAIENSSYVWWVIRPSLKHPTLELRVADSCTRVDDTIAIAALYRCLVRRLSLDTNLNAGQTGASRAINDENGWRAQRYGIHGSFVDEKTRMAKPVRELLDETLDLVAEDAKELGCQRELDLARWIVARGTSADQQLTLYTEAVGRGLSNRDALAGVVDWLSAETMGEPAFRH
;
A
#
# COMPACT_ATOMS: atom_id res chain seq x y z
N MET A 1 8.80 27.91 0.63
CA MET A 1 9.84 27.17 1.39
C MET A 1 10.34 26.08 0.47
N SER A 2 11.64 25.83 0.41
CA SER A 2 12.21 24.79 -0.47
C SER A 2 13.01 23.82 0.38
N TRP A 3 12.52 22.60 0.51
CA TRP A 3 13.29 21.43 0.94
C TRP A 3 13.27 20.42 -0.22
N ASP A 4 14.02 19.33 -0.11
CA ASP A 4 14.34 18.47 -1.25
C ASP A 4 13.28 17.38 -1.55
N PHE A 5 12.20 17.36 -0.75
CA PHE A 5 11.14 16.35 -0.81
C PHE A 5 11.71 14.92 -0.80
N LYS A 6 12.68 14.64 0.10
CA LYS A 6 13.21 13.29 0.27
C LYS A 6 12.07 12.31 0.54
N PHE A 7 12.18 11.12 0.00
CA PHE A 7 11.14 10.12 0.14
C PHE A 7 11.71 8.75 0.49
N GLY A 8 10.90 7.93 1.15
CA GLY A 8 11.18 6.55 1.48
C GLY A 8 9.97 5.68 1.19
N ILE A 9 10.21 4.41 0.92
CA ILE A 9 9.20 3.41 0.57
C ILE A 9 9.33 2.24 1.55
N GLU A 10 8.20 1.83 2.13
CA GLU A 10 8.04 0.62 2.90
C GLU A 10 7.13 -0.35 2.13
N GLU A 11 7.51 -1.62 2.02
CA GLU A 11 6.69 -2.66 1.40
C GLU A 11 6.53 -3.86 2.31
N GLU A 12 5.28 -4.28 2.48
CA GLU A 12 4.93 -5.50 3.21
C GLU A 12 4.75 -6.67 2.22
N TYR A 13 5.23 -7.86 2.60
CA TYR A 13 5.14 -9.10 1.82
C TYR A 13 4.59 -10.23 2.63
N PHE A 14 3.90 -11.15 1.96
CA PHE A 14 3.60 -12.46 2.53
C PHE A 14 4.80 -13.40 2.36
N VAL A 15 5.06 -14.20 3.39
CA VAL A 15 6.03 -15.31 3.37
C VAL A 15 5.27 -16.61 3.21
N ASN A 16 5.55 -17.31 2.13
CA ASN A 16 4.85 -18.53 1.71
C ASN A 16 5.75 -19.75 1.88
N ASP A 17 5.15 -20.89 2.23
CA ASP A 17 5.74 -22.20 2.01
C ASP A 17 5.70 -22.49 0.50
N ALA A 18 6.86 -22.47 -0.16
CA ALA A 18 6.92 -22.50 -1.63
C ALA A 18 6.31 -23.78 -2.23
N PRO A 19 6.58 -25.00 -1.70
CA PRO A 19 5.91 -26.21 -2.17
C PRO A 19 4.37 -26.18 -2.00
N ARG A 20 3.89 -25.65 -0.87
CA ARG A 20 2.44 -25.63 -0.57
C ARG A 20 1.69 -24.47 -1.21
N ARG A 21 2.39 -23.41 -1.61
CA ARG A 21 1.85 -22.17 -2.21
C ARG A 21 0.84 -21.47 -1.28
N ASP A 22 1.09 -21.60 0.01
CA ASP A 22 0.24 -21.09 1.08
C ASP A 22 1.13 -20.45 2.14
N ILE A 23 0.55 -19.65 3.02
CA ILE A 23 1.27 -18.98 4.11
C ILE A 23 2.17 -19.96 4.88
N ALA A 24 3.41 -19.53 5.12
CA ALA A 24 4.38 -20.31 5.86
C ALA A 24 3.93 -20.51 7.32
N LYS A 25 4.08 -21.75 7.83
CA LYS A 25 3.68 -22.15 9.20
C LYS A 25 4.84 -22.50 10.12
N GLY A 26 6.06 -22.47 9.59
CA GLY A 26 7.28 -22.85 10.30
C GLY A 26 8.50 -22.24 9.61
N LYS A 27 9.65 -22.33 10.28
CA LYS A 27 10.93 -21.74 9.82
C LYS A 27 10.97 -20.21 9.74
N ILE A 28 9.89 -19.52 10.12
CA ILE A 28 9.77 -18.06 10.07
C ILE A 28 10.83 -17.38 10.93
N ARG A 29 11.07 -17.89 12.16
CA ARG A 29 12.03 -17.27 13.08
C ARG A 29 13.46 -17.38 12.56
N GLU A 30 13.81 -18.56 12.06
CA GLU A 30 15.10 -18.88 11.47
C GLU A 30 15.33 -18.09 10.19
N PHE A 31 14.30 -17.97 9.34
CA PHE A 31 14.30 -17.14 8.15
C PHE A 31 14.55 -15.65 8.48
N PHE A 32 13.85 -15.10 9.48
CA PHE A 32 14.07 -13.71 9.90
C PHE A 32 15.46 -13.49 10.52
N ALA A 33 16.01 -14.48 11.23
CA ALA A 33 17.38 -14.41 11.72
C ALA A 33 18.38 -14.36 10.57
N ALA A 34 18.22 -15.24 9.57
CA ALA A 34 19.06 -15.24 8.38
C ALA A 34 18.94 -13.92 7.57
N CYS A 35 17.74 -13.35 7.44
CA CYS A 35 17.54 -12.06 6.77
C CYS A 35 18.32 -10.93 7.47
N ARG A 36 18.29 -10.87 8.81
CA ARG A 36 19.04 -9.86 9.58
C ARG A 36 20.55 -9.99 9.43
N GLU A 37 21.05 -11.20 9.21
CA GLU A 37 22.48 -11.45 9.02
C GLU A 37 22.94 -11.17 7.58
N GLN A 38 22.10 -11.45 6.59
CA GLN A 38 22.53 -11.50 5.18
C GLN A 38 22.06 -10.32 4.33
N VAL A 39 21.00 -9.61 4.72
CA VAL A 39 20.45 -8.51 3.92
C VAL A 39 20.83 -7.17 4.54
N SER A 40 21.51 -6.34 3.75
CA SER A 40 21.83 -4.96 4.14
C SER A 40 20.61 -4.06 3.94
N GLY A 41 19.68 -4.07 4.90
CA GLY A 41 18.48 -3.25 4.87
C GLY A 41 17.67 -3.34 6.16
N ASP A 42 16.73 -2.43 6.32
CA ASP A 42 15.78 -2.46 7.43
C ASP A 42 14.69 -3.50 7.08
N ILE A 43 14.79 -4.67 7.71
CA ILE A 43 13.82 -5.77 7.60
C ILE A 43 13.23 -6.00 8.98
N GLU A 44 11.93 -5.78 9.08
CA GLU A 44 11.19 -5.96 10.32
C GLU A 44 10.15 -7.07 10.16
N PRO A 45 9.98 -7.94 11.17
CA PRO A 45 8.85 -8.86 11.20
C PRO A 45 7.56 -8.09 11.51
N GLU A 46 6.48 -8.47 10.84
CA GLU A 46 5.18 -7.81 10.99
C GLU A 46 4.28 -8.40 12.09
N MET A 47 3.12 -7.78 12.30
CA MET A 47 2.15 -8.16 13.36
C MET A 47 1.72 -9.64 13.30
N LEU A 48 1.69 -10.26 12.12
CA LEU A 48 1.41 -11.67 11.93
C LEU A 48 2.64 -12.40 11.40
N GLU A 49 2.85 -13.65 11.84
CA GLU A 49 4.10 -14.39 11.59
C GLU A 49 4.48 -14.56 10.10
N PRO A 50 3.57 -14.71 9.11
CA PRO A 50 3.97 -14.90 7.71
C PRO A 50 4.07 -13.57 6.94
N GLN A 51 4.45 -12.48 7.60
CA GLN A 51 4.60 -11.17 6.97
C GLN A 51 5.92 -10.52 7.34
N LEU A 52 6.57 -9.89 6.35
CA LEU A 52 7.77 -9.08 6.55
C LEU A 52 7.56 -7.71 5.92
N GLU A 53 8.19 -6.70 6.51
CA GLU A 53 8.30 -5.36 5.96
C GLU A 53 9.76 -5.13 5.54
N ILE A 54 9.96 -4.50 4.38
CA ILE A 54 11.25 -3.90 4.00
C ILE A 54 11.08 -2.40 3.85
N ALA A 55 12.11 -1.65 4.25
CA ALA A 55 12.16 -0.21 4.04
C ALA A 55 13.40 0.20 3.23
N THR A 56 13.19 1.10 2.28
CA THR A 56 14.28 1.78 1.56
C THR A 56 14.85 2.91 2.41
N LYS A 57 16.12 3.26 2.19
CA LYS A 57 16.67 4.48 2.80
C LYS A 57 16.08 5.71 2.11
N PRO A 58 15.90 6.84 2.85
CA PRO A 58 15.45 8.09 2.25
C PRO A 58 16.32 8.48 1.06
N SER A 59 15.67 8.74 -0.08
CA SER A 59 16.32 8.99 -1.37
C SER A 59 15.79 10.27 -2.01
N LEU A 60 16.59 10.85 -2.91
CA LEU A 60 16.18 11.97 -3.76
C LEU A 60 15.81 11.51 -5.17
N GLU A 61 16.45 10.44 -5.64
CA GLU A 61 16.28 9.90 -6.98
C GLU A 61 15.42 8.64 -6.95
N LEU A 62 14.43 8.53 -7.85
CA LEU A 62 13.62 7.30 -7.95
C LEU A 62 14.41 6.11 -8.48
N ALA A 63 15.44 6.34 -9.30
CA ALA A 63 16.33 5.30 -9.77
C ALA A 63 17.04 4.60 -8.60
N ASP A 64 17.49 5.37 -7.60
CA ASP A 64 18.13 4.83 -6.40
C ASP A 64 17.13 4.06 -5.53
N ALA A 65 15.93 4.60 -5.32
CA ALA A 65 14.87 3.91 -4.59
C ALA A 65 14.47 2.59 -5.29
N ARG A 66 14.35 2.60 -6.61
CA ARG A 66 14.05 1.42 -7.43
C ARG A 66 15.15 0.36 -7.31
N ALA A 67 16.41 0.76 -7.40
CA ALA A 67 17.55 -0.15 -7.27
C ALA A 67 17.63 -0.76 -5.87
N GLN A 68 17.42 0.04 -4.82
CA GLN A 68 17.33 -0.44 -3.44
C GLN A 68 16.20 -1.45 -3.29
N LEU A 69 15.00 -1.12 -3.76
CA LEU A 69 13.82 -1.97 -3.60
C LEU A 69 13.99 -3.32 -4.32
N ALA A 70 14.45 -3.29 -5.57
CA ALA A 70 14.74 -4.50 -6.32
C ALA A 70 15.85 -5.34 -5.66
N GLY A 71 16.91 -4.71 -5.16
CA GLY A 71 18.00 -5.38 -4.45
C GLY A 71 17.53 -6.03 -3.14
N LEU A 72 16.69 -5.35 -2.37
CA LEU A 72 16.11 -5.88 -1.12
C LEU A 72 15.18 -7.06 -1.41
N ARG A 73 14.26 -6.95 -2.37
CA ARG A 73 13.39 -8.05 -2.82
C ARG A 73 14.22 -9.27 -3.25
N ALA A 74 15.23 -9.05 -4.10
CA ALA A 74 16.12 -10.11 -4.57
C ALA A 74 16.87 -10.81 -3.42
N SER A 75 17.41 -10.04 -2.48
CA SER A 75 18.17 -10.55 -1.33
C SER A 75 17.28 -11.34 -0.37
N VAL A 76 16.11 -10.79 0.00
CA VAL A 76 15.15 -11.47 0.87
C VAL A 76 14.62 -12.75 0.24
N GLY A 77 14.28 -12.72 -1.06
CA GLY A 77 13.82 -13.92 -1.74
C GLY A 77 14.92 -14.98 -1.93
N ALA A 78 16.18 -14.58 -2.11
CA ALA A 78 17.30 -15.53 -2.12
C ALA A 78 17.41 -16.26 -0.78
N VAL A 79 17.36 -15.53 0.35
CA VAL A 79 17.32 -16.13 1.69
C VAL A 79 16.08 -17.02 1.84
N ALA A 80 14.91 -16.59 1.37
CA ALA A 80 13.68 -17.38 1.47
C ALA A 80 13.82 -18.76 0.81
N ARG A 81 14.46 -18.83 -0.37
CA ARG A 81 14.67 -20.10 -1.09
C ARG A 81 15.45 -21.13 -0.26
N ASP A 82 16.46 -20.71 0.51
CA ASP A 82 17.25 -21.60 1.37
C ASP A 82 16.39 -22.33 2.42
N PHE A 83 15.25 -21.74 2.80
CA PHE A 83 14.31 -22.30 3.76
C PHE A 83 13.14 -23.06 3.11
N ASN A 84 13.11 -23.17 1.77
CA ASN A 84 11.95 -23.60 0.96
C ASN A 84 10.74 -22.66 1.14
N LEU A 85 11.03 -21.38 1.31
CA LEU A 85 10.04 -20.31 1.39
C LEU A 85 10.10 -19.47 0.11
N SER A 86 9.07 -18.65 -0.09
CA SER A 86 9.03 -17.60 -1.10
C SER A 86 8.36 -16.36 -0.53
N ILE A 87 8.59 -15.21 -1.13
CA ILE A 87 7.89 -13.98 -0.78
C ILE A 87 6.91 -13.60 -1.89
N MET A 88 5.85 -12.86 -1.57
CA MET A 88 5.00 -12.22 -2.58
C MET A 88 4.43 -10.88 -2.11
N ALA A 89 4.41 -9.91 -3.02
CA ALA A 89 3.78 -8.62 -2.87
C ALA A 89 2.36 -8.63 -3.45
N SER A 90 1.37 -8.44 -2.59
CA SER A 90 -0.06 -8.42 -2.91
C SER A 90 -0.84 -7.85 -1.73
N GLY A 91 -1.96 -7.15 -1.95
CA GLY A 91 -2.78 -6.58 -0.87
C GLY A 91 -3.36 -7.64 0.08
N THR A 92 -3.67 -8.82 -0.48
CA THR A 92 -4.16 -10.00 0.23
C THR A 92 -3.50 -11.26 -0.32
N HIS A 93 -3.40 -12.30 0.51
CA HIS A 93 -2.94 -13.60 0.05
C HIS A 93 -4.10 -14.38 -0.59
N PRO A 94 -3.97 -14.91 -1.83
CA PRO A 94 -5.08 -15.59 -2.52
C PRO A 94 -5.65 -16.81 -1.78
N LEU A 95 -4.78 -17.68 -1.26
CA LEU A 95 -5.15 -18.92 -0.55
C LEU A 95 -5.27 -18.82 0.98
N ALA A 96 -4.70 -17.79 1.61
CA ALA A 96 -4.60 -17.75 3.07
C ALA A 96 -5.98 -17.72 3.74
N VAL A 97 -6.10 -18.48 4.83
CA VAL A 97 -7.28 -18.43 5.71
C VAL A 97 -6.83 -17.86 7.04
N TRP A 98 -7.33 -16.68 7.39
CA TRP A 98 -6.88 -15.92 8.57
C TRP A 98 -6.99 -16.72 9.88
N SER A 99 -8.02 -17.56 10.02
CA SER A 99 -8.20 -18.39 11.23
C SER A 99 -7.14 -19.48 11.40
N ARG A 100 -6.28 -19.68 10.40
CA ARG A 100 -5.15 -20.61 10.40
C ARG A 100 -3.79 -19.91 10.54
N VAL A 101 -3.78 -18.57 10.61
CA VAL A 101 -2.58 -17.74 10.79
C VAL A 101 -2.29 -17.60 12.28
N ARG A 102 -1.02 -17.67 12.66
CA ARG A 102 -0.57 -17.45 14.03
C ARG A 102 -0.19 -15.97 14.24
N PRO A 103 -0.64 -15.32 15.33
CA PRO A 103 -0.16 -14.00 15.70
C PRO A 103 1.34 -14.01 16.02
N ASN A 104 2.04 -12.91 15.73
CA ASN A 104 3.44 -12.75 16.14
C ASN A 104 3.52 -12.64 17.67
N ALA A 105 4.44 -13.37 18.28
CA ALA A 105 4.62 -13.44 19.73
C ALA A 105 5.36 -12.22 20.35
N GLN A 106 5.75 -11.21 19.58
CA GLN A 106 6.44 -10.04 20.15
C GLN A 106 5.54 -9.25 21.11
N PRO A 107 6.07 -8.75 22.25
CA PRO A 107 5.29 -8.08 23.29
C PRO A 107 4.46 -6.88 22.79
N ARG A 108 5.00 -6.08 21.85
CA ARG A 108 4.28 -4.92 21.27
C ARG A 108 2.97 -5.31 20.60
N TYR A 109 2.95 -6.47 19.93
CA TYR A 109 1.74 -6.98 19.28
C TYR A 109 0.80 -7.66 20.28
N GLY A 110 1.30 -8.14 21.42
CA GLY A 110 0.47 -8.74 22.46
C GLY A 110 -0.62 -7.81 22.99
N LYS A 111 -0.29 -6.54 23.24
CA LYS A 111 -1.28 -5.53 23.68
C LYS A 111 -2.29 -5.20 22.58
N VAL A 112 -1.82 -4.94 21.36
CA VAL A 112 -2.67 -4.63 20.21
C VAL A 112 -3.62 -5.79 19.89
N MET A 113 -3.14 -7.04 19.92
CA MET A 113 -3.96 -8.23 19.71
C MET A 113 -4.95 -8.46 20.86
N HIS A 114 -4.57 -8.13 22.10
CA HIS A 114 -5.49 -8.14 23.23
C HIS A 114 -6.60 -7.08 23.08
N ASP A 115 -6.29 -5.90 22.57
CA ASP A 115 -7.31 -4.84 22.41
C ASP A 115 -8.22 -5.12 21.20
N LEU A 116 -7.65 -5.60 20.08
CA LEU A 116 -8.37 -5.81 18.81
C LEU A 116 -9.04 -7.19 18.70
N GLN A 117 -8.62 -8.18 19.49
CA GLN A 117 -9.21 -9.52 19.53
C GLN A 117 -9.27 -10.16 18.11
N MET A 118 -10.47 -10.59 17.69
CA MET A 118 -10.69 -11.19 16.38
C MET A 118 -10.28 -10.27 15.22
N LEU A 119 -10.45 -8.95 15.38
CA LEU A 119 -10.14 -7.98 14.33
C LEU A 119 -8.64 -7.99 14.01
N GLY A 120 -7.79 -8.01 15.04
CA GLY A 120 -6.35 -8.11 14.87
C GLY A 120 -5.95 -9.39 14.13
N SER A 121 -6.62 -10.51 14.43
CA SER A 121 -6.35 -11.82 13.79
C SER A 121 -6.74 -11.88 12.31
N ARG A 122 -7.59 -10.96 11.83
CA ARG A 122 -8.03 -10.87 10.42
C ARG A 122 -7.12 -9.97 9.57
N THR A 123 -6.12 -9.33 10.17
CA THR A 123 -5.23 -8.35 9.52
C THR A 123 -4.10 -9.03 8.73
N VAL A 124 -4.43 -10.05 7.93
CA VAL A 124 -3.49 -10.75 7.03
C VAL A 124 -3.39 -9.96 5.72
N LEU A 125 -2.86 -8.76 5.81
CA LEU A 125 -2.96 -7.70 4.80
C LEU A 125 -1.59 -7.06 4.58
N CYS A 126 -1.21 -6.83 3.33
CA CYS A 126 0.08 -6.21 2.99
C CYS A 126 -0.13 -4.90 2.21
N GLY A 127 0.40 -3.81 2.71
CA GLY A 127 0.44 -2.50 2.06
C GLY A 127 1.77 -2.15 1.44
N MET A 128 1.76 -1.02 0.74
CA MET A 128 2.94 -0.24 0.44
C MET A 128 2.75 1.17 0.98
N HIS A 129 3.76 1.68 1.69
CA HIS A 129 3.75 3.02 2.25
C HIS A 129 4.82 3.89 1.59
N VAL A 130 4.49 5.17 1.38
CA VAL A 130 5.43 6.16 0.85
C VAL A 130 5.51 7.33 1.79
N HIS A 131 6.69 7.57 2.33
CA HIS A 131 7.02 8.74 3.12
C HIS A 131 7.54 9.84 2.20
N VAL A 132 6.98 11.04 2.27
CA VAL A 132 7.55 12.22 1.61
C VAL A 132 7.79 13.30 2.66
N GLU A 133 9.01 13.82 2.69
CA GLU A 133 9.43 14.88 3.62
C GLU A 133 8.55 16.12 3.46
N VAL A 134 8.02 16.59 4.59
CA VAL A 134 7.30 17.86 4.75
C VAL A 134 7.60 18.28 6.20
N PRO A 135 8.61 19.13 6.46
CA PRO A 135 9.16 19.31 7.81
C PRO A 135 8.19 19.88 8.85
N ASP A 136 7.31 20.78 8.43
CA ASP A 136 6.34 21.46 9.29
C ASP A 136 5.09 20.61 9.53
N LEU A 137 4.64 20.50 10.78
CA LEU A 137 3.48 19.68 11.13
C LEU A 137 2.17 20.29 10.62
N GLY A 138 1.96 21.59 10.80
CA GLY A 138 0.81 22.30 10.26
C GLY A 138 0.65 22.09 8.76
N MET A 139 1.75 22.15 8.01
CA MET A 139 1.76 21.87 6.59
C MET A 139 1.47 20.40 6.27
N ARG A 140 1.98 19.43 7.06
CA ARG A 140 1.59 18.01 6.91
C ARG A 140 0.09 17.83 7.10
N VAL A 141 -0.51 18.46 8.11
CA VAL A 141 -1.95 18.39 8.40
C VAL A 141 -2.77 19.04 7.28
N ASP A 142 -2.35 20.21 6.80
CA ASP A 142 -3.01 20.90 5.69
C ASP A 142 -2.95 20.08 4.38
N ILE A 143 -1.76 19.60 3.99
CA ILE A 143 -1.62 18.74 2.80
C ILE A 143 -2.41 17.44 2.97
N MET A 144 -2.44 16.83 4.17
CA MET A 144 -3.25 15.64 4.45
C MET A 144 -4.73 15.85 4.14
N ASN A 145 -5.28 17.03 4.47
CA ASN A 145 -6.66 17.35 4.11
C ASN A 145 -6.83 17.51 2.58
N ARG A 146 -5.95 18.29 1.95
CA ARG A 146 -6.09 18.70 0.54
C ARG A 146 -5.73 17.61 -0.47
N ILE A 147 -4.98 16.59 -0.06
CA ILE A 147 -4.59 15.48 -0.94
C ILE A 147 -5.64 14.38 -1.05
N GLN A 148 -6.65 14.35 -0.16
CA GLN A 148 -7.67 13.29 -0.14
C GLN A 148 -8.33 12.99 -1.50
N PRO A 149 -8.66 14.00 -2.36
CA PRO A 149 -9.24 13.74 -3.68
C PRO A 149 -8.36 12.91 -4.63
N PHE A 150 -7.04 12.87 -4.40
CA PHE A 150 -6.10 12.10 -5.23
C PHE A 150 -5.86 10.67 -4.72
N LEU A 151 -6.18 10.37 -3.46
CA LEU A 151 -5.91 9.06 -2.86
C LEU A 151 -6.68 7.89 -3.54
N PRO A 152 -7.95 8.05 -3.95
CA PRO A 152 -8.65 7.01 -4.72
C PRO A 152 -7.94 6.61 -6.01
N LEU A 153 -7.29 7.56 -6.69
CA LEU A 153 -6.51 7.29 -7.91
C LEU A 153 -5.29 6.42 -7.59
N LEU A 154 -4.52 6.78 -6.56
CA LEU A 154 -3.35 5.99 -6.13
C LEU A 154 -3.76 4.56 -5.73
N LEU A 155 -4.90 4.41 -5.04
CA LEU A 155 -5.46 3.11 -4.70
C LEU A 155 -5.84 2.30 -5.94
N ALA A 156 -6.55 2.92 -6.89
CA ALA A 156 -6.98 2.25 -8.13
C ALA A 156 -5.78 1.68 -8.91
N LEU A 157 -4.70 2.46 -9.01
CA LEU A 157 -3.45 2.04 -9.66
C LEU A 157 -2.75 0.90 -8.93
N SER A 158 -2.84 0.85 -7.59
CA SER A 158 -2.15 -0.18 -6.78
C SER A 158 -2.89 -1.51 -6.64
N THR A 159 -4.17 -1.60 -7.04
CA THR A 159 -5.04 -2.73 -6.70
C THR A 159 -4.39 -4.10 -6.98
N SER A 160 -4.30 -4.93 -5.95
CA SER A 160 -3.66 -6.24 -6.03
C SER A 160 -4.34 -7.30 -5.16
N SER A 161 -5.57 -7.07 -4.69
CA SER A 161 -6.24 -7.95 -3.72
C SER A 161 -7.64 -8.42 -4.15
N PRO A 162 -7.79 -9.14 -5.28
CA PRO A 162 -9.10 -9.62 -5.74
C PRO A 162 -9.60 -10.90 -5.05
N PHE A 163 -8.76 -11.53 -4.24
CA PHE A 163 -9.05 -12.79 -3.54
C PHE A 163 -8.95 -12.63 -2.02
N TRP A 164 -9.81 -13.34 -1.29
CA TRP A 164 -9.76 -13.43 0.16
C TRP A 164 -10.26 -14.80 0.60
N GLN A 165 -9.53 -15.48 1.48
CA GLN A 165 -9.91 -16.81 1.99
C GLN A 165 -10.21 -17.82 0.87
N ALA A 166 -9.38 -17.84 -0.17
CA ALA A 166 -9.52 -18.70 -1.35
C ALA A 166 -10.80 -18.47 -2.19
N GLN A 167 -11.38 -17.27 -2.11
CA GLN A 167 -12.57 -16.87 -2.87
C GLN A 167 -12.37 -15.54 -3.59
N ARG A 168 -13.01 -15.38 -4.76
CA ARG A 168 -13.13 -14.07 -5.42
C ARG A 168 -14.01 -13.16 -4.58
N THR A 169 -13.51 -11.97 -4.28
CA THR A 169 -14.25 -10.99 -3.45
C THR A 169 -15.24 -10.17 -4.26
N GLY A 170 -15.03 -10.08 -5.58
CA GLY A 170 -15.73 -9.14 -6.44
C GLY A 170 -15.13 -7.73 -6.43
N LEU A 171 -14.09 -7.47 -5.63
CA LEU A 171 -13.30 -6.24 -5.61
C LEU A 171 -11.97 -6.46 -6.34
N LEU A 172 -11.31 -5.39 -6.75
CA LEU A 172 -9.92 -5.42 -7.22
C LEU A 172 -8.93 -5.08 -6.09
N GLY A 173 -9.34 -4.20 -5.17
CA GLY A 173 -8.62 -3.89 -3.93
C GLY A 173 -9.47 -4.23 -2.71
N TYR A 174 -9.36 -5.45 -2.17
CA TYR A 174 -10.06 -5.88 -0.96
C TYR A 174 -9.35 -5.50 0.35
N ARG A 175 -8.04 -5.20 0.31
CA ARG A 175 -7.23 -4.94 1.51
C ARG A 175 -7.88 -3.91 2.44
N LEU A 176 -8.26 -2.75 1.92
CA LEU A 176 -8.87 -1.69 2.73
C LEU A 176 -10.27 -2.05 3.23
N ALA A 177 -11.04 -2.85 2.49
CA ALA A 177 -12.35 -3.33 2.94
C ALA A 177 -12.22 -4.25 4.16
N ALA A 178 -11.23 -5.14 4.16
CA ALA A 178 -10.90 -5.95 5.33
C ALA A 178 -10.34 -5.10 6.48
N TYR A 179 -9.50 -4.11 6.17
CA TYR A 179 -8.87 -3.23 7.16
C TYR A 179 -9.88 -2.32 7.88
N ARG A 180 -10.98 -1.93 7.21
CA ARG A 180 -12.05 -1.07 7.74
C ARG A 180 -12.78 -1.64 8.97
N GLU A 181 -12.62 -2.92 9.30
CA GLU A 181 -13.16 -3.47 10.54
C GLU A 181 -12.44 -2.91 11.80
N LEU A 182 -11.22 -2.40 11.64
CA LEU A 182 -10.43 -1.82 12.75
C LEU A 182 -10.86 -0.38 13.06
N PRO A 183 -10.82 0.04 14.35
CA PRO A 183 -11.13 1.42 14.72
C PRO A 183 -10.08 2.38 14.16
N ARG A 184 -10.46 3.63 13.87
CA ARG A 184 -9.57 4.70 13.39
C ARG A 184 -8.84 4.34 12.07
N THR A 185 -9.55 3.67 11.16
CA THR A 185 -9.10 3.38 9.79
C THR A 185 -9.87 4.21 8.76
N GLY A 186 -9.41 4.17 7.50
CA GLY A 186 -10.04 4.84 6.38
C GLY A 186 -9.47 6.23 6.10
N PHE A 187 -10.25 7.09 5.45
CA PHE A 187 -9.84 8.47 5.17
C PHE A 187 -9.71 9.27 6.47
N PRO A 188 -8.67 10.10 6.63
CA PRO A 188 -8.53 10.93 7.81
C PRO A 188 -9.71 11.92 7.91
N ASP A 189 -10.09 12.25 9.15
CA ASP A 189 -10.98 13.38 9.38
C ASP A 189 -10.29 14.69 8.96
N LEU A 190 -11.08 15.75 8.81
CA LEU A 190 -10.57 17.07 8.44
C LEU A 190 -10.23 17.85 9.70
N PHE A 191 -9.00 18.36 9.77
CA PHE A 191 -8.52 19.18 10.87
C PHE A 191 -8.31 20.62 10.41
N GLU A 192 -8.77 21.60 11.17
CA GLU A 192 -8.66 23.01 10.76
C GLU A 192 -7.21 23.49 10.66
N ASN A 193 -6.35 22.99 11.55
CA ASN A 193 -4.95 23.36 11.67
C ASN A 193 -4.19 22.34 12.53
N GLU A 194 -2.90 22.61 12.75
CA GLU A 194 -2.03 21.82 13.63
C GLU A 194 -2.61 21.66 15.04
N GLN A 195 -3.13 22.74 15.64
CA GLN A 195 -3.64 22.70 17.02
C GLN A 195 -4.86 21.78 17.15
N ASP A 196 -5.74 21.78 16.16
CA ASP A 196 -6.92 20.92 16.14
C ASP A 196 -6.54 19.44 15.98
N TYR A 197 -5.58 19.13 15.10
CA TYR A 197 -5.00 17.79 14.98
C TYR A 197 -4.34 17.33 16.29
N GLN A 198 -3.52 18.18 16.91
CA GLN A 198 -2.83 17.86 18.15
C GLN A 198 -3.82 17.64 19.29
N ARG A 199 -4.86 18.48 19.38
CA ARG A 199 -5.96 18.31 20.34
C ARG A 199 -6.62 16.93 20.22
N TYR A 200 -6.88 16.46 19.00
CA TYR A 200 -7.45 15.12 18.78
C TYR A 200 -6.53 14.01 19.33
N ILE A 201 -5.24 14.03 18.96
CA ILE A 201 -4.27 13.04 19.41
C ILE A 201 -4.08 13.09 20.93
N ASP A 202 -3.85 14.27 21.49
CA ASP A 202 -3.60 14.47 22.93
C ASP A 202 -4.80 14.03 23.76
N THR A 203 -6.02 14.29 23.29
CA THR A 203 -7.24 13.84 23.98
C THR A 203 -7.30 12.32 24.06
N LEU A 204 -7.02 11.61 22.96
CA LEU A 204 -7.05 10.15 22.93
C LEU A 204 -5.92 9.53 23.78
N VAL A 205 -4.74 10.14 23.78
CA VAL A 205 -3.59 9.71 24.61
C VAL A 205 -3.87 9.95 26.09
N ALA A 206 -4.36 11.14 26.46
CA ALA A 206 -4.70 11.47 27.86
C ALA A 206 -5.80 10.56 28.42
N ALA A 207 -6.78 10.19 27.57
CA ALA A 207 -7.82 9.21 27.89
C ALA A 207 -7.32 7.75 27.91
N ARG A 208 -6.05 7.51 27.56
CA ARG A 208 -5.43 6.18 27.41
C ARG A 208 -6.15 5.28 26.40
N ALA A 209 -6.86 5.88 25.44
CA ALA A 209 -7.52 5.17 24.35
C ALA A 209 -6.50 4.68 23.30
N ILE A 210 -5.39 5.42 23.15
CA ILE A 210 -4.24 5.05 22.32
C ILE A 210 -2.95 5.43 23.06
N GLU A 211 -1.82 4.83 22.68
CA GLU A 211 -0.52 5.16 23.25
C GLU A 211 0.09 6.42 22.63
N ASN A 212 -0.07 6.57 21.31
CA ASN A 212 0.38 7.70 20.50
C ASN A 212 -0.30 7.63 19.12
N SER A 213 0.03 8.56 18.22
CA SER A 213 -0.57 8.65 16.87
C SER A 213 -0.31 7.44 15.96
N SER A 214 0.61 6.54 16.28
CA SER A 214 0.81 5.30 15.48
C SER A 214 -0.39 4.34 15.50
N TYR A 215 -1.31 4.50 16.47
CA TYR A 215 -2.57 3.77 16.60
C TYR A 215 -3.72 4.39 15.78
N VAL A 216 -3.42 5.40 14.97
CA VAL A 216 -4.30 5.97 13.97
C VAL A 216 -3.87 5.42 12.61
N TRP A 217 -4.74 4.60 12.01
CA TRP A 217 -4.44 3.78 10.84
C TRP A 217 -5.18 4.28 9.59
N TRP A 218 -5.15 5.60 9.40
CA TRP A 218 -5.69 6.21 8.21
C TRP A 218 -4.89 5.86 6.95
N VAL A 219 -5.53 6.01 5.80
CA VAL A 219 -4.92 5.79 4.47
C VAL A 219 -3.84 6.81 4.11
N ILE A 220 -3.71 7.87 4.90
CA ILE A 220 -2.60 8.83 4.89
C ILE A 220 -2.48 9.45 6.29
N ARG A 221 -1.27 9.76 6.76
CA ARG A 221 -1.07 10.43 8.06
C ARG A 221 0.25 11.20 8.16
N PRO A 222 0.34 12.22 9.04
CA PRO A 222 1.64 12.71 9.51
C PRO A 222 2.37 11.58 10.24
N SER A 223 3.61 11.29 9.83
CA SER A 223 4.41 10.28 10.52
C SER A 223 4.80 10.77 11.92
N LEU A 224 4.73 9.87 12.90
CA LEU A 224 5.19 10.13 14.27
C LEU A 224 6.72 10.14 14.35
N LYS A 225 7.38 9.25 13.60
CA LYS A 225 8.83 9.01 13.68
C LYS A 225 9.63 9.92 12.77
N HIS A 226 9.05 10.33 11.65
CA HIS A 226 9.74 11.04 10.59
C HIS A 226 9.01 12.34 10.24
N PRO A 227 9.73 13.40 9.81
CA PRO A 227 9.12 14.66 9.39
C PRO A 227 8.50 14.55 7.99
N THR A 228 7.61 13.58 7.81
CA THR A 228 7.08 13.14 6.51
C THR A 228 5.56 12.99 6.56
N LEU A 229 4.90 13.21 5.44
CA LEU A 229 3.54 12.76 5.22
C LEU A 229 3.58 11.35 4.60
N GLU A 230 2.96 10.40 5.29
CA GLU A 230 3.02 8.97 5.00
C GLU A 230 1.75 8.52 4.27
N LEU A 231 1.88 8.14 2.99
CA LEU A 231 0.83 7.49 2.21
C LEU A 231 0.69 6.04 2.66
N ARG A 232 -0.55 5.57 2.91
CA ARG A 232 -0.84 4.20 3.35
C ARG A 232 -1.98 3.52 2.59
N VAL A 233 -2.56 4.23 1.61
CA VAL A 233 -3.73 3.79 0.86
C VAL A 233 -3.42 2.59 -0.06
N ALA A 234 -2.20 2.51 -0.59
CA ALA A 234 -1.84 1.58 -1.64
C ALA A 234 -1.77 0.12 -1.15
N ASP A 235 -2.29 -0.81 -1.95
CA ASP A 235 -1.97 -2.22 -1.78
C ASP A 235 -0.47 -2.45 -2.06
N SER A 236 0.10 -3.51 -1.48
CA SER A 236 1.43 -3.97 -1.85
C SER A 236 1.47 -4.30 -3.35
N CYS A 237 2.39 -3.67 -4.08
CA CYS A 237 2.46 -3.71 -5.52
C CYS A 237 3.35 -4.89 -5.96
N THR A 238 2.79 -5.81 -6.75
CA THR A 238 3.53 -7.00 -7.19
C THR A 238 4.78 -6.64 -7.99
N ARG A 239 4.70 -5.61 -8.86
CA ARG A 239 5.83 -5.14 -9.66
C ARG A 239 6.50 -3.93 -9.02
N VAL A 240 7.83 -3.93 -8.99
CA VAL A 240 8.63 -2.79 -8.52
C VAL A 240 8.30 -1.50 -9.27
N ASP A 241 8.11 -1.58 -10.58
CA ASP A 241 7.81 -0.40 -11.41
C ASP A 241 6.46 0.25 -11.05
N ASP A 242 5.49 -0.52 -10.55
CA ASP A 242 4.21 0.02 -10.07
C ASP A 242 4.41 0.81 -8.77
N THR A 243 5.21 0.26 -7.85
CA THR A 243 5.60 0.94 -6.61
C THR A 243 6.26 2.28 -6.91
N ILE A 244 7.20 2.29 -7.86
CA ILE A 244 7.93 3.50 -8.25
C ILE A 244 7.01 4.52 -8.91
N ALA A 245 6.09 4.10 -9.79
CA ALA A 245 5.11 5.00 -10.40
C ALA A 245 4.23 5.71 -9.35
N ILE A 246 3.72 4.95 -8.39
CA ILE A 246 2.85 5.48 -7.32
C ILE A 246 3.64 6.40 -6.38
N ALA A 247 4.85 6.02 -5.99
CA ALA A 247 5.72 6.84 -5.16
C ALA A 247 6.09 8.16 -5.85
N ALA A 248 6.40 8.12 -7.14
CA ALA A 248 6.69 9.29 -7.96
C ALA A 248 5.49 10.26 -8.01
N LEU A 249 4.31 9.72 -8.35
CA LEU A 249 3.10 10.52 -8.45
C LEU A 249 2.71 11.13 -7.10
N TYR A 250 2.79 10.36 -6.01
CA TYR A 250 2.54 10.88 -4.66
C TYR A 250 3.51 11.98 -4.26
N ARG A 251 4.81 11.80 -4.51
CA ARG A 251 5.84 12.82 -4.23
C ARG A 251 5.59 14.11 -5.00
N CYS A 252 5.23 14.00 -6.28
CA CYS A 252 4.85 15.14 -7.10
C CYS A 252 3.59 15.85 -6.57
N LEU A 253 2.56 15.11 -6.14
CA LEU A 253 1.35 15.67 -5.54
C LEU A 253 1.63 16.41 -4.23
N VAL A 254 2.47 15.85 -3.35
CA VAL A 254 2.89 16.52 -2.11
C VAL A 254 3.64 17.81 -2.42
N ARG A 255 4.56 17.79 -3.40
CA ARG A 255 5.24 19.01 -3.85
C ARG A 255 4.24 20.03 -4.40
N ARG A 256 3.36 19.64 -5.32
CA ARG A 256 2.35 20.53 -5.91
C ARG A 256 1.49 21.19 -4.84
N LEU A 257 0.98 20.42 -3.88
CA LEU A 257 0.16 20.92 -2.78
C LEU A 257 0.93 21.81 -1.81
N SER A 258 2.24 21.58 -1.63
CA SER A 258 3.09 22.47 -0.81
C SER A 258 3.35 23.83 -1.46
N LEU A 259 3.29 23.91 -2.80
CA LEU A 259 3.51 25.13 -3.58
C LEU A 259 2.21 25.89 -3.84
N ASP A 260 1.11 25.19 -4.10
CA ASP A 260 -0.22 25.76 -4.31
C ASP A 260 -1.13 25.45 -3.12
N THR A 261 -1.26 26.42 -2.21
CA THR A 261 -2.12 26.31 -1.03
C THR A 261 -3.61 26.40 -1.36
N ASN A 262 -3.98 26.86 -2.55
CA ASN A 262 -5.39 26.98 -2.97
C ASN A 262 -5.91 25.69 -3.60
N LEU A 263 -5.03 24.84 -4.14
CA LEU A 263 -5.40 23.55 -4.70
C LEU A 263 -6.08 22.69 -3.64
N ASN A 264 -7.35 22.34 -3.89
CA ASN A 264 -8.25 21.60 -3.01
C ASN A 264 -8.45 22.23 -1.61
N ALA A 265 -8.20 23.53 -1.45
CA ALA A 265 -8.43 24.23 -0.18
C ALA A 265 -9.91 24.18 0.25
N GLY A 266 -10.15 24.27 1.55
CA GLY A 266 -11.51 24.36 2.10
C GLY A 266 -12.33 23.07 1.95
N GLN A 267 -11.68 21.89 2.00
CA GLN A 267 -12.39 20.61 2.06
C GLN A 267 -13.44 20.63 3.18
N THR A 268 -14.62 20.06 2.89
CA THR A 268 -15.72 19.97 3.85
C THR A 268 -16.00 18.51 4.21
N GLY A 269 -16.86 18.30 5.21
CA GLY A 269 -17.35 16.94 5.52
C GLY A 269 -18.01 16.26 4.30
N ALA A 270 -18.64 17.01 3.41
CA ALA A 270 -19.19 16.47 2.16
C ALA A 270 -18.08 16.04 1.20
N SER A 271 -17.05 16.87 1.02
CA SER A 271 -15.89 16.54 0.18
C SER A 271 -15.18 15.27 0.68
N ARG A 272 -14.99 15.14 2.00
CA ARG A 272 -14.47 13.92 2.62
C ARG A 272 -15.37 12.69 2.33
N ALA A 273 -16.68 12.83 2.48
CA ALA A 273 -17.62 11.72 2.21
C ALA A 273 -17.57 11.27 0.74
N ILE A 274 -17.42 12.22 -0.20
CA ILE A 274 -17.23 11.92 -1.63
C ILE A 274 -15.89 11.20 -1.86
N ASN A 275 -14.82 11.62 -1.19
CA ASN A 275 -13.53 10.94 -1.27
C ASN A 275 -13.60 9.50 -0.73
N ASP A 276 -14.37 9.26 0.33
CA ASP A 276 -14.60 7.92 0.86
C ASP A 276 -15.39 7.03 -0.11
N GLU A 277 -16.43 7.57 -0.77
CA GLU A 277 -17.15 6.89 -1.86
C GLU A 277 -16.22 6.57 -3.03
N ASN A 278 -15.37 7.52 -3.44
CA ASN A 278 -14.37 7.27 -4.47
C ASN A 278 -13.36 6.20 -4.05
N GLY A 279 -12.98 6.16 -2.76
CA GLY A 279 -12.20 5.07 -2.19
C GLY A 279 -12.88 3.70 -2.29
N TRP A 280 -14.20 3.62 -2.08
CA TRP A 280 -14.98 2.40 -2.34
C TRP A 280 -14.99 2.04 -3.84
N ARG A 281 -15.19 3.01 -4.72
CA ARG A 281 -15.21 2.80 -6.18
C ARG A 281 -13.84 2.31 -6.69
N ALA A 282 -12.75 2.84 -6.15
CA ALA A 282 -11.39 2.38 -6.44
C ALA A 282 -11.17 0.93 -6.00
N GLN A 283 -11.63 0.55 -4.80
CA GLN A 283 -11.57 -0.84 -4.33
C GLN A 283 -12.37 -1.79 -5.23
N ARG A 284 -13.57 -1.38 -5.64
CA ARG A 284 -14.48 -2.24 -6.41
C ARG A 284 -14.10 -2.38 -7.88
N TYR A 285 -13.71 -1.29 -8.52
CA TYR A 285 -13.55 -1.21 -9.97
C TYR A 285 -12.12 -0.89 -10.43
N GLY A 286 -11.22 -0.52 -9.51
CA GLY A 286 -9.83 -0.19 -9.82
C GLY A 286 -9.71 0.81 -10.95
N ILE A 287 -8.78 0.56 -11.87
CA ILE A 287 -8.54 1.40 -13.06
C ILE A 287 -9.69 1.39 -14.09
N HIS A 288 -10.63 0.45 -13.99
CA HIS A 288 -11.78 0.33 -14.89
C HIS A 288 -12.99 1.16 -14.42
N GLY A 289 -12.88 1.76 -13.24
CA GLY A 289 -13.92 2.57 -12.64
C GLY A 289 -13.97 4.01 -13.13
N SER A 290 -14.85 4.75 -12.49
CA SER A 290 -14.93 6.21 -12.54
C SER A 290 -15.11 6.75 -11.14
N PHE A 291 -14.73 8.00 -10.87
CA PHE A 291 -14.90 8.66 -9.58
C PHE A 291 -15.86 9.84 -9.70
N VAL A 292 -16.58 10.12 -8.62
CA VAL A 292 -17.43 11.29 -8.50
C VAL A 292 -16.53 12.52 -8.45
N ASP A 293 -16.67 13.39 -9.44
CA ASP A 293 -16.10 14.73 -9.43
C ASP A 293 -17.10 15.70 -8.81
N GLU A 294 -16.77 16.22 -7.63
CA GLU A 294 -17.64 17.13 -6.86
C GLU A 294 -17.96 18.40 -7.65
N LYS A 295 -17.00 18.91 -8.45
CA LYS A 295 -17.13 20.18 -9.17
C LYS A 295 -18.12 20.07 -10.33
N THR A 296 -18.00 19.02 -11.14
CA THR A 296 -18.88 18.81 -12.30
C THR A 296 -20.14 18.01 -11.97
N ARG A 297 -20.19 17.36 -10.80
CA ARG A 297 -21.24 16.41 -10.39
C ARG A 297 -21.42 15.24 -11.36
N MET A 298 -20.33 14.85 -12.02
CA MET A 298 -20.29 13.75 -12.96
C MET A 298 -19.31 12.68 -12.48
N ALA A 299 -19.49 11.47 -12.99
CA ALA A 299 -18.50 10.41 -12.80
C ALA A 299 -17.43 10.52 -13.89
N LYS A 300 -16.17 10.75 -13.51
CA LYS A 300 -15.03 10.80 -14.43
C LYS A 300 -14.26 9.49 -14.46
N PRO A 301 -13.96 8.90 -15.63
CA PRO A 301 -13.15 7.69 -15.73
C PRO A 301 -11.78 7.84 -15.07
N VAL A 302 -11.27 6.78 -14.45
CA VAL A 302 -9.94 6.80 -13.79
C VAL A 302 -8.82 7.17 -14.77
N ARG A 303 -8.92 6.75 -16.04
CA ARG A 303 -7.96 7.12 -17.08
C ARG A 303 -7.90 8.64 -17.32
N GLU A 304 -9.05 9.29 -17.40
CA GLU A 304 -9.14 10.74 -17.58
C GLU A 304 -8.58 11.47 -16.36
N LEU A 305 -8.93 11.01 -15.15
CA LEU A 305 -8.40 11.57 -13.91
C LEU A 305 -6.88 11.40 -13.78
N LEU A 306 -6.33 10.28 -14.25
CA LEU A 306 -4.89 10.08 -14.31
C LEU A 306 -4.24 11.11 -15.25
N ASP A 307 -4.79 11.29 -16.45
CA ASP A 307 -4.25 12.25 -17.43
C ASP A 307 -4.28 13.68 -16.86
N GLU A 308 -5.41 14.11 -16.29
CA GLU A 308 -5.54 15.41 -15.62
C GLU A 308 -4.54 15.57 -14.46
N THR A 309 -4.33 14.51 -13.68
CA THR A 309 -3.39 14.54 -12.55
C THR A 309 -1.93 14.61 -13.02
N LEU A 310 -1.57 13.88 -14.08
CA LEU A 310 -0.23 13.93 -14.67
C LEU A 310 0.07 15.31 -15.26
N ASP A 311 -0.90 15.93 -15.94
CA ASP A 311 -0.79 17.29 -16.45
C ASP A 311 -0.62 18.31 -15.32
N LEU A 312 -1.40 18.16 -14.24
CA LEU A 312 -1.32 19.01 -13.05
C LEU A 312 0.08 19.02 -12.42
N VAL A 313 0.76 17.87 -12.39
CA VAL A 313 2.07 17.73 -11.72
C VAL A 313 3.25 17.72 -12.68
N ALA A 314 3.06 18.02 -13.97
CA ALA A 314 4.09 17.90 -15.00
C ALA A 314 5.36 18.72 -14.69
N GLU A 315 5.21 19.95 -14.16
CA GLU A 315 6.35 20.78 -13.77
C GLU A 315 7.03 20.28 -12.49
N ASP A 316 6.30 19.68 -11.55
CA ASP A 316 6.91 19.06 -10.36
C ASP A 316 7.76 17.86 -10.76
N ALA A 317 7.29 17.09 -11.74
CA ALA A 317 8.01 15.93 -12.23
C ALA A 317 9.30 16.29 -12.95
N LYS A 318 9.33 17.42 -13.67
CA LYS A 318 10.56 17.98 -14.25
C LYS A 318 11.55 18.37 -13.16
N GLU A 319 11.07 19.12 -12.18
CA GLU A 319 11.90 19.61 -11.07
C GLU A 319 12.46 18.48 -10.21
N LEU A 320 11.67 17.43 -9.97
CA LEU A 320 12.07 16.24 -9.21
C LEU A 320 12.77 15.16 -10.06
N GLY A 321 12.96 15.40 -11.36
CA GLY A 321 13.63 14.47 -12.27
C GLY A 321 12.91 13.13 -12.51
N CYS A 322 11.59 13.05 -12.27
CA CYS A 322 10.82 11.80 -12.25
C CYS A 322 9.80 11.63 -13.39
N GLN A 323 9.98 12.34 -14.50
CA GLN A 323 9.03 12.30 -15.63
C GLN A 323 8.85 10.89 -16.19
N ARG A 324 9.94 10.10 -16.27
CA ARG A 324 9.90 8.73 -16.81
C ARG A 324 9.09 7.80 -15.92
N GLU A 325 9.19 7.98 -14.61
CA GLU A 325 8.48 7.18 -13.62
C GLU A 325 7.00 7.54 -13.56
N LEU A 326 6.64 8.80 -13.82
CA LEU A 326 5.24 9.20 -13.97
C LEU A 326 4.58 8.53 -15.18
N ASP A 327 5.31 8.38 -16.29
CA ASP A 327 4.79 7.67 -17.47
C ASP A 327 4.47 6.20 -17.17
N LEU A 328 5.11 5.58 -16.16
CA LEU A 328 4.77 4.23 -15.70
C LEU A 328 3.33 4.13 -15.18
N ALA A 329 2.75 5.21 -14.65
CA ALA A 329 1.34 5.19 -14.23
C ALA A 329 0.39 4.98 -15.43
N ARG A 330 0.74 5.51 -16.61
CA ARG A 330 -0.03 5.26 -17.85
C ARG A 330 0.08 3.79 -18.26
N TRP A 331 1.25 3.18 -18.05
CA TRP A 331 1.47 1.75 -18.33
C TRP A 331 0.64 0.85 -17.42
N ILE A 332 0.43 1.20 -16.15
CA ILE A 332 -0.49 0.49 -15.24
C ILE A 332 -1.89 0.43 -15.85
N VAL A 333 -2.44 1.59 -16.26
CA VAL A 333 -3.78 1.67 -16.84
C VAL A 333 -3.88 0.96 -18.19
N ALA A 334 -2.80 0.96 -18.98
CA ALA A 334 -2.76 0.29 -20.27
C ALA A 334 -2.72 -1.24 -20.16
N ARG A 335 -1.96 -1.77 -19.18
CA ARG A 335 -1.70 -3.22 -19.04
C ARG A 335 -2.63 -3.93 -18.07
N GLY A 336 -3.31 -3.20 -17.19
CA GLY A 336 -3.99 -3.76 -16.03
C GLY A 336 -3.14 -3.74 -14.76
N THR A 337 -3.79 -3.75 -13.61
CA THR A 337 -3.12 -3.85 -12.30
C THR A 337 -2.76 -5.29 -11.98
N SER A 338 -2.11 -5.52 -10.82
CA SER A 338 -1.89 -6.89 -10.34
C SER A 338 -3.21 -7.65 -10.18
N ALA A 339 -4.26 -7.00 -9.68
CA ALA A 339 -5.58 -7.64 -9.53
C ALA A 339 -6.14 -8.16 -10.88
N ASP A 340 -5.99 -7.39 -11.96
CA ASP A 340 -6.41 -7.80 -13.31
C ASP A 340 -5.66 -9.05 -13.78
N GLN A 341 -4.34 -9.09 -13.57
CA GLN A 341 -3.52 -10.23 -13.97
C GLN A 341 -3.84 -11.48 -13.14
N GLN A 342 -4.03 -11.34 -11.83
CA GLN A 342 -4.43 -12.45 -10.96
C GLN A 342 -5.77 -13.05 -11.38
N LEU A 343 -6.76 -12.21 -11.69
CA LEU A 343 -8.07 -12.64 -12.16
C LEU A 343 -7.99 -13.34 -13.53
N THR A 344 -7.19 -12.81 -14.45
CA THR A 344 -6.96 -13.42 -15.77
C THR A 344 -6.39 -14.83 -15.64
N LEU A 345 -5.28 -14.97 -14.91
CA LEU A 345 -4.64 -16.27 -14.67
C LEU A 345 -5.57 -17.28 -14.01
N TYR A 346 -6.32 -16.85 -12.99
CA TYR A 346 -7.29 -17.68 -12.31
C TYR A 346 -8.41 -18.14 -13.26
N THR A 347 -9.01 -17.23 -14.03
CA THR A 347 -10.10 -17.56 -14.95
C THR A 347 -9.65 -18.48 -16.06
N GLU A 348 -8.45 -18.28 -16.63
CA GLU A 348 -7.87 -19.18 -17.62
C GLU A 348 -7.60 -20.58 -17.05
N ALA A 349 -7.04 -20.66 -15.84
CA ALA A 349 -6.79 -21.94 -15.16
C ALA A 349 -8.09 -22.72 -14.89
N VAL A 350 -9.12 -22.04 -14.35
CA VAL A 350 -10.44 -22.66 -14.14
C VAL A 350 -11.07 -23.07 -15.47
N GLY A 351 -10.94 -22.25 -16.52
CA GLY A 351 -11.41 -22.58 -17.88
C GLY A 351 -10.72 -23.82 -18.47
N ARG A 352 -9.46 -24.07 -18.10
CA ARG A 352 -8.72 -25.31 -18.42
C ARG A 352 -9.11 -26.52 -17.54
N GLY A 353 -10.05 -26.36 -16.61
CA GLY A 353 -10.54 -27.43 -15.74
C GLY A 353 -9.74 -27.65 -14.46
N LEU A 354 -8.83 -26.73 -14.09
CA LEU A 354 -8.11 -26.83 -12.81
C LEU A 354 -9.08 -26.59 -11.64
N SER A 355 -8.79 -27.23 -10.50
CA SER A 355 -9.54 -26.96 -9.26
C SER A 355 -9.34 -25.52 -8.79
N ASN A 356 -10.25 -25.00 -7.97
CA ASN A 356 -10.12 -23.65 -7.40
C ASN A 356 -8.78 -23.46 -6.67
N ARG A 357 -8.34 -24.47 -5.94
CA ARG A 357 -7.07 -24.44 -5.20
C ARG A 357 -5.88 -24.37 -6.16
N ASP A 358 -5.88 -25.18 -7.22
CA ASP A 358 -4.77 -25.24 -8.18
C ASP A 358 -4.69 -23.97 -9.03
N ALA A 359 -5.85 -23.39 -9.39
CA ALA A 359 -5.91 -22.10 -10.08
C ALA A 359 -5.31 -20.97 -9.21
N LEU A 360 -5.69 -20.90 -7.93
CA LEU A 360 -5.13 -19.91 -7.00
C LEU A 360 -3.65 -20.17 -6.67
N ALA A 361 -3.23 -21.44 -6.63
CA ALA A 361 -1.83 -21.81 -6.51
C ALA A 361 -1.00 -21.24 -7.68
N GLY A 362 -1.51 -21.33 -8.92
CA GLY A 362 -0.87 -20.68 -10.08
C GLY A 362 -0.81 -19.15 -9.97
N VAL A 363 -1.81 -18.52 -9.33
CA VAL A 363 -1.76 -17.08 -9.02
C VAL A 363 -0.66 -16.77 -8.01
N VAL A 364 -0.50 -17.58 -6.96
CA VAL A 364 0.59 -17.43 -5.98
C VAL A 364 1.95 -17.60 -6.64
N ASP A 365 2.10 -18.59 -7.53
CA ASP A 365 3.34 -18.81 -8.27
C ASP A 365 3.70 -17.57 -9.13
N TRP A 366 2.73 -16.99 -9.84
CA TRP A 366 2.94 -15.75 -10.60
C TRP A 366 3.30 -14.57 -9.69
N LEU A 367 2.56 -14.36 -8.59
CA LEU A 367 2.84 -13.28 -7.65
C LEU A 367 4.26 -13.38 -7.08
N SER A 368 4.70 -14.57 -6.67
CA SER A 368 6.04 -14.80 -6.16
C SER A 368 7.12 -14.57 -7.21
N ALA A 369 6.96 -15.08 -8.43
CA ALA A 369 7.93 -14.87 -9.51
C ALA A 369 8.05 -13.39 -9.90
N GLU A 370 6.92 -12.71 -10.09
CA GLU A 370 6.88 -11.30 -10.48
C GLU A 370 7.41 -10.39 -9.36
N THR A 371 7.15 -10.72 -8.09
CA THR A 371 7.72 -10.00 -6.94
C THR A 371 9.25 -10.02 -6.98
N MET A 372 9.84 -11.14 -7.42
CA MET A 372 11.28 -11.34 -7.51
C MET A 372 11.90 -10.82 -8.83
N GLY A 373 11.08 -10.34 -9.77
CA GLY A 373 11.54 -9.98 -11.12
C GLY A 373 11.97 -11.18 -11.96
N GLU A 374 11.49 -12.39 -11.62
CA GLU A 374 11.79 -13.62 -12.36
C GLU A 374 10.78 -13.81 -13.52
N PRO A 375 11.18 -14.44 -14.64
CA PRO A 375 10.25 -14.81 -15.69
C PRO A 375 9.21 -15.79 -15.13
N ALA A 376 7.92 -15.46 -15.21
CA ALA A 376 6.86 -16.37 -14.77
C ALA A 376 6.94 -17.69 -15.56
N PHE A 377 6.98 -18.82 -14.85
CA PHE A 377 6.89 -20.15 -15.47
C PHE A 377 5.54 -20.27 -16.18
N ARG A 378 5.54 -20.29 -17.52
CA ARG A 378 4.34 -20.62 -18.30
C ARG A 378 4.11 -22.13 -18.18
N HIS A 379 3.17 -22.53 -17.33
CA HIS A 379 2.69 -23.91 -17.19
C HIS A 379 1.61 -24.27 -18.22
#